data_AF-A0A8S2T6U7-F1
#
_entry.id   AF-A0A8S2T6U7-F1
#
_cell.length_a   1.000
_cell.length_b   1.000
_cell.length_c   1.000
_cell.angle_alpha   90.00
_cell.angle_beta   90.00
_cell.angle_gamma   90.00
#
_symmetry.space_group_name_H-M   'P 1'
#
loop_
_entity.id
_entity.type
_entity.pdbx_description
1 polymer ?
#
loop_
_entity_poly.entity_id
_entity_poly.type
_entity_poly.pdbx_seq_one_letter_code
_entity_poly.pdbx_strand_id
1 'polypeptide(L)'
;SNVVKIRLQFVLFLCENIFDRFLTWFQQEEPLIHLLYRELSELFYLILAQFLKYDFIVGKSGGDLCDIDFKLNEKQLNSKNIRIGERTRKQLNALTQQEREDFFKDIRNIYHGISKYFKLNLPLKNSFIRDLQILHPSMKNAQDVDQIIRVARGVPDLLIDNEIDYLRNEWLAYCIEVIDPKWIIKNKQTDSSGHEHITYHRIDFYWNNIFEITTTNGRPKYPVLTKLIKNILIISHGNADVERGFSINENIISSNRSLLSQLSINSLRTTYDTVKNSNGVYSHNIPIHKELIKAAQSSFSFFNEELSIIKAAEERIRKEKEEKENASKIYQEVLEQEEELLMTQKDLQKQQQEANLIIADGSARLQLAIKKKDSLDIERATILIGGGNNKTIFPNQTVGMNDCLLLANVPVSRLTPHEIVQRQHGVYTSDVFINMNLYNSMAEFSLFS
;
A
#
# COMPACT_ATOMS: atom_id res chain seq x y z
N SER A 1 15.71 -18.55 29.47
CA SER A 1 14.46 -19.09 30.06
C SER A 1 13.92 -20.21 29.17
N ASN A 2 13.45 -21.32 29.75
CA ASN A 2 12.84 -22.43 29.00
C ASN A 2 11.61 -21.97 28.19
N VAL A 3 10.87 -20.97 28.69
CA VAL A 3 9.69 -20.42 28.01
C VAL A 3 10.04 -19.83 26.64
N VAL A 4 11.11 -19.05 26.55
CA VAL A 4 11.54 -18.42 25.28
C VAL A 4 11.96 -19.48 24.27
N LYS A 5 12.71 -20.51 24.70
CA LYS A 5 13.12 -21.62 23.85
C LYS A 5 11.92 -22.36 23.25
N ILE A 6 10.89 -22.64 24.06
CA ILE A 6 9.67 -23.32 23.60
C ILE A 6 8.89 -22.44 22.61
N ARG A 7 8.81 -21.13 22.85
CA ARG A 7 8.20 -20.19 21.90
C ARG A 7 8.93 -20.16 20.56
N LEU A 8 10.26 -20.13 20.56
CA LEU A 8 11.06 -20.21 19.32
C LEU A 8 10.84 -21.55 18.59
N GLN A 9 10.72 -22.66 19.32
CA GLN A 9 10.42 -23.96 18.72
C GLN A 9 9.06 -23.99 18.01
N PHE A 10 8.07 -23.26 18.55
CA PHE A 10 6.78 -23.08 17.89
C PHE A 10 6.90 -22.24 16.62
N VAL A 11 7.69 -21.16 16.64
CA VAL A 11 7.93 -20.34 15.44
C VAL A 11 8.60 -21.17 14.35
N LEU A 12 9.61 -21.97 14.69
CA LEU A 12 10.24 -22.90 13.75
C LEU A 12 9.24 -23.89 13.16
N PHE A 13 8.31 -24.41 13.96
CA PHE A 13 7.23 -25.26 13.45
C PHE A 13 6.39 -24.55 12.38
N LEU A 14 6.03 -23.28 12.58
CA LEU A 14 5.27 -22.52 11.58
C LEU A 14 6.08 -22.31 10.29
N CYS A 15 7.36 -21.95 10.39
CA CYS A 15 8.22 -21.79 9.22
C CYS A 15 8.33 -23.10 8.44
N GLU A 16 8.83 -24.17 9.09
CA GLU A 16 9.12 -25.45 8.46
C GLU A 16 7.88 -26.13 7.85
N ASN A 17 6.71 -26.02 8.48
CA ASN A 17 5.54 -26.82 8.11
C ASN A 17 4.47 -26.04 7.34
N ILE A 18 4.51 -24.71 7.33
CA ILE A 18 3.49 -23.88 6.70
C ILE A 18 4.10 -22.93 5.68
N PHE A 19 5.10 -22.13 6.09
CA PHE A 19 5.61 -21.05 5.24
C PHE A 19 6.64 -21.52 4.21
N ASP A 20 7.56 -22.42 4.56
CA ASP A 20 8.68 -22.78 3.69
C ASP A 20 8.23 -23.33 2.33
N ARG A 21 7.19 -24.18 2.30
CA ARG A 21 6.60 -24.67 1.04
C ARG A 21 6.12 -23.50 0.17
N PHE A 22 5.33 -22.60 0.77
CA PHE A 22 4.76 -21.47 0.05
C PHE A 22 5.83 -20.50 -0.42
N LEU A 23 6.79 -20.14 0.45
CA LEU A 23 7.87 -19.21 0.13
C LEU A 23 8.78 -19.76 -0.98
N THR A 24 9.14 -21.05 -0.91
CA THR A 24 9.93 -21.71 -1.96
C THR A 24 9.20 -21.68 -3.30
N TRP A 25 7.89 -21.92 -3.30
CA TRP A 25 7.05 -21.83 -4.49
C TRP A 25 6.94 -20.39 -5.01
N PHE A 26 6.73 -19.42 -4.13
CA PHE A 26 6.58 -17.99 -4.45
C PHE A 26 7.87 -17.34 -4.98
N GLN A 27 9.02 -17.99 -4.76
CA GLN A 27 10.34 -17.59 -5.26
C GLN A 27 10.70 -18.23 -6.61
N GLN A 28 9.83 -19.05 -7.22
CA GLN A 28 10.11 -19.67 -8.51
C GLN A 28 10.14 -18.64 -9.64
N GLU A 29 10.94 -18.89 -10.67
CA GLU A 29 11.06 -18.00 -11.85
C GLU A 29 10.02 -18.30 -12.95
N GLU A 30 9.26 -19.37 -12.80
CA GLU A 30 8.32 -19.83 -13.82
C GLU A 30 7.01 -19.01 -13.72
N PRO A 31 6.24 -18.84 -14.81
CA PRO A 31 5.01 -18.07 -14.76
C PRO A 31 3.89 -18.84 -14.03
N LEU A 32 3.77 -18.70 -12.72
CA LEU A 32 2.83 -19.47 -11.90
C LEU A 32 1.58 -18.69 -11.48
N ILE A 33 1.26 -17.60 -12.18
CA ILE A 33 0.12 -16.72 -11.85
C ILE A 33 -1.23 -17.48 -11.83
N HIS A 34 -1.34 -18.51 -12.66
CA HIS A 34 -2.49 -19.40 -12.76
C HIS A 34 -2.72 -20.27 -11.51
N LEU A 35 -1.72 -20.41 -10.62
CA LEU A 35 -1.83 -21.14 -9.36
C LEU A 35 -1.94 -20.21 -8.15
N LEU A 36 -1.63 -18.93 -8.31
CA LEU A 36 -1.48 -17.98 -7.19
C LEU A 36 -2.71 -17.94 -6.28
N TYR A 37 -3.92 -17.80 -6.83
CA TYR A 37 -5.13 -17.77 -6.02
C TYR A 37 -5.29 -19.03 -5.17
N ARG A 38 -5.01 -20.20 -5.74
CA ARG A 38 -5.13 -21.49 -5.07
C ARG A 38 -4.12 -21.60 -3.93
N GLU A 39 -2.85 -21.30 -4.19
CA GLU A 39 -1.79 -21.40 -3.18
C GLU A 39 -2.00 -20.40 -2.04
N LEU A 40 -2.47 -19.17 -2.33
CA LEU A 40 -2.84 -18.19 -1.31
C LEU A 40 -4.02 -18.65 -0.45
N SER A 41 -5.05 -19.21 -1.09
CA SER A 41 -6.20 -19.78 -0.39
C SER A 41 -5.78 -20.94 0.50
N GLU A 42 -4.92 -21.83 0.01
CA GLU A 42 -4.42 -22.98 0.76
C GLU A 42 -3.57 -22.53 1.94
N LEU A 43 -2.66 -21.57 1.76
CA LEU A 43 -1.85 -21.00 2.82
C LEU A 43 -2.72 -20.46 3.96
N PHE A 44 -3.76 -19.68 3.64
CA PHE A 44 -4.65 -19.14 4.67
C PHE A 44 -5.47 -20.24 5.35
N TYR A 45 -6.01 -21.19 4.57
CA TYR A 45 -6.72 -22.34 5.11
C TYR A 45 -5.85 -23.15 6.08
N LEU A 46 -4.58 -23.41 5.72
CA LEU A 46 -3.64 -24.16 6.55
C LEU A 46 -3.39 -23.48 7.89
N ILE A 47 -3.25 -22.15 7.93
CA ILE A 47 -3.13 -21.39 9.18
C ILE A 47 -4.38 -21.54 10.04
N LEU A 48 -5.56 -21.33 9.46
CA LEU A 48 -6.83 -21.45 10.19
C LEU A 48 -7.04 -22.86 10.74
N ALA A 49 -6.68 -23.88 9.96
CA ALA A 49 -6.76 -25.29 10.35
C ALA A 49 -5.83 -25.68 11.52
N GLN A 50 -4.86 -24.83 11.89
CA GLN A 50 -4.02 -25.11 13.05
C GLN A 50 -4.74 -24.90 14.39
N PHE A 51 -5.72 -24.00 14.44
CA PHE A 51 -6.33 -23.57 15.71
C PHE A 51 -7.86 -23.49 15.69
N LEU A 52 -8.51 -23.63 14.54
CA LEU A 52 -9.98 -23.70 14.43
C LEU A 52 -10.46 -25.15 14.30
N LYS A 53 -11.71 -25.38 14.71
CA LYS A 53 -12.40 -26.67 14.51
C LYS A 53 -12.65 -26.92 13.03
N TYR A 54 -12.48 -28.17 12.60
CA TYR A 54 -12.67 -28.59 11.21
C TYR A 54 -14.06 -28.20 10.66
N ASP A 55 -15.12 -28.50 11.41
CA ASP A 55 -16.50 -28.21 11.00
C ASP A 55 -16.78 -26.72 10.75
N PHE A 56 -15.94 -25.84 11.27
CA PHE A 56 -16.09 -24.39 11.08
C PHE A 56 -15.40 -23.87 9.81
N ILE A 57 -14.41 -24.60 9.29
CA ILE A 57 -13.61 -24.22 8.11
C ILE A 57 -13.89 -25.08 6.89
N VAL A 58 -14.46 -26.27 7.06
CA VAL A 58 -14.75 -27.21 5.97
C VAL A 58 -15.62 -26.55 4.89
N GLY A 59 -15.25 -26.78 3.62
CA GLY A 59 -15.96 -26.24 2.46
C GLY A 59 -15.68 -24.77 2.16
N LYS A 60 -14.91 -24.05 2.98
CA LYS A 60 -14.55 -22.64 2.73
C LYS A 60 -13.25 -22.56 1.92
N SER A 61 -13.21 -21.69 0.94
CA SER A 61 -12.02 -21.43 0.12
C SER A 61 -11.98 -19.99 -0.36
N GLY A 62 -10.78 -19.49 -0.68
CA GLY A 62 -10.60 -18.17 -1.25
C GLY A 62 -11.25 -17.07 -0.42
N GLY A 63 -12.11 -16.26 -1.05
CA GLY A 63 -12.83 -15.15 -0.41
C GLY A 63 -13.63 -15.56 0.84
N ASP A 64 -14.19 -16.77 0.89
CA ASP A 64 -14.99 -17.24 2.03
C ASP A 64 -14.15 -17.34 3.33
N LEU A 65 -12.83 -17.56 3.19
CA LEU A 65 -11.91 -17.59 4.31
C LEU A 65 -11.79 -16.22 4.98
N CYS A 66 -11.89 -15.15 4.19
CA CYS A 66 -11.87 -13.78 4.71
C CYS A 66 -13.11 -13.47 5.57
N ASP A 67 -14.20 -14.19 5.42
CA ASP A 67 -15.44 -13.93 6.16
C ASP A 67 -15.52 -14.72 7.47
N ILE A 68 -14.52 -15.57 7.75
CA ILE A 68 -14.39 -16.31 9.00
C ILE A 68 -14.05 -15.35 10.15
N ASP A 69 -14.86 -15.37 11.21
CA ASP A 69 -14.49 -14.82 12.51
C ASP A 69 -13.70 -15.85 13.31
N PHE A 70 -12.38 -15.77 13.21
CA PHE A 70 -11.45 -16.69 13.87
C PHE A 70 -11.25 -16.38 15.37
N LYS A 71 -11.82 -15.30 15.91
CA LYS A 71 -11.69 -14.95 17.33
C LYS A 71 -12.72 -15.63 18.23
N LEU A 72 -13.74 -16.28 17.65
CA LEU A 72 -14.77 -17.02 18.40
C LEU A 72 -14.18 -18.20 19.18
N ASN A 73 -14.16 -18.08 20.51
CA ASN A 73 -13.56 -19.08 21.39
C ASN A 73 -14.23 -20.46 21.26
N GLU A 74 -15.55 -20.51 21.10
CA GLU A 74 -16.27 -21.78 20.92
C GLU A 74 -15.96 -22.51 19.61
N LYS A 75 -15.42 -21.79 18.61
CA LYS A 75 -15.02 -22.35 17.32
C LYS A 75 -13.54 -22.72 17.27
N GLN A 76 -12.76 -22.32 18.26
CA GLN A 76 -11.34 -22.68 18.40
C GLN A 76 -11.15 -24.07 19.01
N LEU A 77 -10.00 -24.65 18.72
CA LEU A 77 -9.52 -25.86 19.37
C LEU A 77 -9.12 -25.56 20.82
N ASN A 78 -9.36 -26.54 21.70
CA ASN A 78 -8.84 -26.48 23.06
C ASN A 78 -7.30 -26.55 23.04
N SER A 79 -6.66 -26.20 24.16
CA SER A 79 -5.19 -26.16 24.25
C SER A 79 -4.51 -27.52 24.06
N LYS A 80 -5.23 -28.63 24.21
CA LYS A 80 -4.70 -29.97 23.91
C LYS A 80 -4.60 -30.22 22.40
N ASN A 81 -5.59 -29.72 21.64
CA ASN A 81 -5.75 -30.02 20.22
C ASN A 81 -5.18 -28.96 19.28
N ILE A 82 -4.96 -27.72 19.76
CA ILE A 82 -4.32 -26.67 18.95
C ILE A 82 -2.96 -27.15 18.46
N ARG A 83 -2.68 -27.03 17.16
CA ARG A 83 -1.44 -27.53 16.56
C ARG A 83 -0.29 -26.57 16.87
N ILE A 84 0.80 -27.10 17.41
CA ILE A 84 2.00 -26.33 17.81
C ILE A 84 3.32 -27.04 17.44
N GLY A 85 3.22 -28.17 16.73
CA GLY A 85 4.34 -29.08 16.47
C GLY A 85 4.65 -30.05 17.61
N GLU A 86 5.09 -31.24 17.25
CA GLU A 86 5.38 -32.33 18.20
C GLU A 86 6.59 -31.99 19.10
N ARG A 87 7.62 -31.35 18.53
CA ARG A 87 8.81 -30.90 19.28
C ARG A 87 8.42 -29.94 20.40
N THR A 88 7.60 -28.94 20.09
CA THR A 88 7.08 -27.96 21.06
C THR A 88 6.23 -28.65 22.12
N ARG A 89 5.32 -29.54 21.73
CA ARG A 89 4.43 -30.25 22.65
C ARG A 89 5.21 -31.03 23.72
N LYS A 90 6.25 -31.76 23.32
CA LYS A 90 7.10 -32.53 24.25
C LYS A 90 7.79 -31.65 25.30
N GLN A 91 8.20 -30.43 24.91
CA GLN A 91 8.90 -29.52 25.81
C GLN A 91 7.97 -28.76 26.78
N LEU A 92 6.65 -28.73 26.54
CA LEU A 92 5.69 -28.09 27.46
C LEU A 92 5.68 -28.70 28.86
N ASN A 93 6.09 -29.96 29.01
CA ASN A 93 6.19 -30.62 30.31
C ASN A 93 7.19 -29.93 31.24
N ALA A 94 8.17 -29.18 30.70
CA ALA A 94 9.15 -28.42 31.46
C ALA A 94 8.60 -27.10 32.04
N LEU A 95 7.38 -26.71 31.67
CA LEU A 95 6.73 -25.49 32.14
C LEU A 95 5.78 -25.78 33.31
N THR A 96 5.61 -24.81 34.19
CA THR A 96 4.55 -24.80 35.21
C THR A 96 3.16 -24.66 34.59
N GLN A 97 2.10 -24.93 35.36
CA GLN A 97 0.73 -24.80 34.87
C GLN A 97 0.42 -23.37 34.38
N GLN A 98 0.81 -22.35 35.15
CA GLN A 98 0.62 -20.94 34.80
C GLN A 98 1.34 -20.58 33.49
N GLU A 99 2.61 -20.97 33.35
CA GLU A 99 3.39 -20.71 32.14
C GLU A 99 2.80 -21.40 30.91
N ARG A 100 2.21 -22.59 31.05
CA ARG A 100 1.52 -23.28 29.94
C ARG A 100 0.27 -22.52 29.52
N GLU A 101 -0.51 -22.02 30.47
CA GLU A 101 -1.71 -21.24 30.18
C GLU A 101 -1.37 -19.95 29.44
N ASP A 102 -0.34 -19.23 29.90
CA ASP A 102 0.14 -18.02 29.25
C ASP A 102 0.75 -18.32 27.87
N PHE A 103 1.50 -19.42 27.73
CA PHE A 103 1.97 -19.89 26.43
C PHE A 103 0.81 -20.09 25.44
N PHE A 104 -0.26 -20.78 25.84
CA PHE A 104 -1.40 -21.02 24.96
C PHE A 104 -2.24 -19.77 24.66
N LYS A 105 -2.20 -18.73 25.52
CA LYS A 105 -2.74 -17.40 25.17
C LYS A 105 -1.87 -16.76 24.07
N ASP A 106 -0.55 -16.80 24.22
CA ASP A 106 0.37 -16.27 23.21
C ASP A 106 0.22 -16.95 21.86
N ILE A 107 0.12 -18.29 21.83
CA ILE A 107 -0.09 -19.05 20.59
C ILE A 107 -1.36 -18.62 19.86
N ARG A 108 -2.46 -18.42 20.59
CA ARG A 108 -3.72 -17.93 20.00
C ARG A 108 -3.55 -16.53 19.45
N ASN A 109 -2.87 -15.64 20.18
CA ASN A 109 -2.58 -14.29 19.73
C ASN A 109 -1.72 -14.28 18.45
N ILE A 110 -0.73 -15.17 18.34
CA ILE A 110 0.09 -15.32 17.12
C ILE A 110 -0.79 -15.76 15.95
N TYR A 111 -1.59 -16.81 16.11
CA TYR A 111 -2.50 -17.27 15.05
C TYR A 111 -3.52 -16.21 14.65
N HIS A 112 -4.06 -15.46 15.61
CA HIS A 112 -4.95 -14.33 15.34
C HIS A 112 -4.22 -13.22 14.58
N GLY A 113 -2.97 -12.92 14.94
CA GLY A 113 -2.11 -11.95 14.27
C GLY A 113 -1.89 -12.32 12.81
N ILE A 114 -1.44 -13.56 12.55
CA ILE A 114 -1.22 -14.07 11.19
C ILE A 114 -2.53 -14.08 10.39
N SER A 115 -3.62 -14.58 10.98
CA SER A 115 -4.93 -14.66 10.31
C SER A 115 -5.47 -13.26 9.97
N LYS A 116 -5.29 -12.29 10.88
CA LYS A 116 -5.63 -10.89 10.62
C LYS A 116 -4.79 -10.32 9.49
N TYR A 117 -3.49 -10.58 9.50
CA TYR A 117 -2.58 -10.13 8.45
C TYR A 117 -2.96 -10.71 7.08
N PHE A 118 -3.24 -12.02 7.00
CA PHE A 118 -3.68 -12.66 5.76
C PHE A 118 -5.02 -12.15 5.26
N LYS A 119 -5.99 -11.98 6.15
CA LYS A 119 -7.30 -11.42 5.79
C LYS A 119 -7.20 -10.00 5.21
N LEU A 120 -6.20 -9.22 5.62
CA LEU A 120 -6.00 -7.85 5.14
C LEU A 120 -5.15 -7.76 3.86
N ASN A 121 -4.14 -8.63 3.72
CA ASN A 121 -3.13 -8.49 2.68
C ASN A 121 -3.25 -9.50 1.54
N LEU A 122 -3.93 -10.64 1.73
CA LEU A 122 -4.09 -11.60 0.64
C LEU A 122 -5.23 -11.17 -0.29
N PRO A 123 -5.03 -11.15 -1.63
CA PRO A 123 -6.05 -10.75 -2.59
C PRO A 123 -7.12 -11.83 -2.85
N LEU A 124 -7.61 -12.50 -1.80
CA LEU A 124 -8.58 -13.60 -1.93
C LEU A 124 -9.99 -13.15 -2.35
N LYS A 125 -10.29 -11.85 -2.23
CA LYS A 125 -11.52 -11.23 -2.77
C LYS A 125 -11.36 -10.73 -4.20
N ASN A 126 -10.14 -10.79 -4.76
CA ASN A 126 -9.88 -10.33 -6.12
C ASN A 126 -10.36 -11.37 -7.13
N SER A 127 -11.43 -11.03 -7.87
CA SER A 127 -12.01 -11.90 -8.89
C SER A 127 -11.09 -12.14 -10.08
N PHE A 128 -10.25 -11.16 -10.46
CA PHE A 128 -9.32 -11.31 -11.57
C PHE A 128 -8.29 -12.41 -11.28
N ILE A 129 -7.59 -12.37 -10.15
CA ILE A 129 -6.59 -13.39 -9.77
C ILE A 129 -7.25 -14.77 -9.61
N ARG A 130 -8.46 -14.82 -9.04
CA ARG A 130 -9.26 -16.06 -9.00
C ARG A 130 -9.52 -16.59 -10.39
N ASP A 131 -9.90 -15.71 -11.32
CA ASP A 131 -10.32 -16.10 -12.65
C ASP A 131 -9.15 -16.62 -13.50
N LEU A 132 -7.90 -16.20 -13.22
CA LEU A 132 -6.68 -16.66 -13.89
C LEU A 132 -6.38 -18.17 -13.75
N GLN A 133 -7.05 -18.87 -12.82
CA GLN A 133 -6.89 -20.32 -12.66
C GLN A 133 -7.29 -21.13 -13.90
N ILE A 134 -8.15 -20.59 -14.77
CA ILE A 134 -8.56 -21.23 -16.05
C ILE A 134 -7.39 -21.49 -17.00
N LEU A 135 -6.27 -20.79 -16.80
CA LEU A 135 -5.08 -20.96 -17.61
C LEU A 135 -4.41 -22.31 -17.38
N HIS A 136 -4.69 -22.96 -16.24
CA HIS A 136 -4.15 -24.28 -15.95
C HIS A 136 -4.74 -25.33 -16.90
N PRO A 137 -3.94 -26.26 -17.47
CA PRO A 137 -4.44 -27.23 -18.47
C PRO A 137 -5.59 -28.11 -17.96
N SER A 138 -5.65 -28.37 -16.66
CA SER A 138 -6.74 -29.15 -16.04
C SER A 138 -8.08 -28.41 -15.98
N MET A 139 -8.10 -27.09 -16.21
CA MET A 139 -9.29 -26.24 -16.14
C MET A 139 -9.88 -25.97 -17.54
N LYS A 140 -9.43 -26.72 -18.56
CA LYS A 140 -9.92 -26.63 -19.93
C LYS A 140 -11.38 -27.09 -20.02
N ASN A 141 -12.32 -26.15 -19.92
CA ASN A 141 -13.76 -26.42 -19.95
C ASN A 141 -14.53 -25.31 -20.71
N ALA A 142 -15.48 -25.73 -21.54
CA ALA A 142 -16.33 -24.83 -22.33
C ALA A 142 -17.29 -24.00 -21.46
N GLN A 143 -17.65 -24.49 -20.27
CA GLN A 143 -18.52 -23.77 -19.32
C GLN A 143 -17.85 -22.51 -18.74
N ASP A 144 -16.52 -22.44 -18.76
CA ASP A 144 -15.76 -21.34 -18.17
C ASP A 144 -15.49 -20.19 -19.16
N VAL A 145 -16.24 -20.14 -20.27
CA VAL A 145 -16.08 -19.09 -21.29
C VAL A 145 -16.32 -17.69 -20.72
N ASP A 146 -17.25 -17.53 -19.79
CA ASP A 146 -17.46 -16.23 -19.14
C ASP A 146 -16.27 -15.83 -18.27
N GLN A 147 -15.51 -16.80 -17.74
CA GLN A 147 -14.33 -16.55 -16.93
C GLN A 147 -13.18 -15.99 -17.76
N ILE A 148 -12.90 -16.56 -18.95
CA ILE A 148 -11.86 -16.00 -19.84
C ILE A 148 -12.23 -14.58 -20.32
N ILE A 149 -13.52 -14.31 -20.51
CA ILE A 149 -14.01 -12.98 -20.89
C ILE A 149 -13.84 -11.97 -19.74
N ARG A 150 -14.09 -12.39 -18.49
CA ARG A 150 -13.80 -11.54 -17.31
C ARG A 150 -12.30 -11.27 -17.18
N VAL A 151 -11.45 -12.26 -17.45
CA VAL A 151 -9.99 -12.07 -17.47
C VAL A 151 -9.60 -11.06 -18.54
N ALA A 152 -10.11 -11.19 -19.77
CA ALA A 152 -9.85 -10.24 -20.85
C ALA A 152 -10.24 -8.79 -20.49
N ARG A 153 -11.44 -8.61 -19.91
CA ARG A 153 -11.91 -7.29 -19.44
C ARG A 153 -11.12 -6.76 -18.25
N GLY A 154 -10.47 -7.64 -17.50
CA GLY A 154 -9.59 -7.27 -16.38
C GLY A 154 -8.24 -6.71 -16.81
N VAL A 155 -7.87 -6.82 -18.10
CA VAL A 155 -6.64 -6.22 -18.66
C VAL A 155 -7.01 -5.03 -19.54
N PRO A 156 -6.91 -3.78 -19.03
CA PRO A 156 -7.35 -2.59 -19.75
C PRO A 156 -6.61 -2.44 -21.09
N ASP A 157 -7.33 -1.95 -22.10
CA ASP A 157 -6.80 -1.60 -23.43
C ASP A 157 -6.13 -2.75 -24.21
N LEU A 158 -6.20 -3.99 -23.71
CA LEU A 158 -5.57 -5.13 -24.38
C LEU A 158 -6.39 -5.59 -25.59
N LEU A 159 -7.70 -5.73 -25.43
CA LEU A 159 -8.62 -6.23 -26.46
C LEU A 159 -9.72 -5.22 -26.75
N ILE A 160 -10.02 -4.98 -28.02
CA ILE A 160 -11.20 -4.20 -28.45
C ILE A 160 -12.48 -5.03 -28.35
N ASP A 161 -13.66 -4.39 -28.34
CA ASP A 161 -14.95 -5.08 -28.16
C ASP A 161 -15.16 -6.25 -29.16
N ASN A 162 -14.82 -6.06 -30.43
CA ASN A 162 -14.93 -7.12 -31.43
C ASN A 162 -13.98 -8.31 -31.14
N GLU A 163 -12.79 -8.05 -30.58
CA GLU A 163 -11.85 -9.10 -30.16
C GLU A 163 -12.42 -9.94 -29.01
N ILE A 164 -13.27 -9.38 -28.15
CA ILE A 164 -13.92 -10.14 -27.06
C ILE A 164 -14.85 -11.23 -27.62
N ASP A 165 -15.60 -10.95 -28.68
CA ASP A 165 -16.45 -11.96 -29.32
C ASP A 165 -15.63 -13.02 -30.07
N TYR A 166 -14.51 -12.63 -30.69
CA TYR A 166 -13.56 -13.60 -31.27
C TYR A 166 -12.93 -14.48 -30.20
N LEU A 167 -12.52 -13.91 -29.06
CA LEU A 167 -11.97 -14.65 -27.92
C LEU A 167 -12.94 -15.71 -27.41
N ARG A 168 -14.24 -15.39 -27.33
CA ARG A 168 -15.28 -16.36 -26.93
C ARG A 168 -15.24 -17.59 -27.84
N ASN A 169 -15.22 -17.37 -29.16
CA ASN A 169 -15.20 -18.46 -30.14
C ASN A 169 -13.88 -19.24 -30.11
N GLU A 170 -12.74 -18.55 -29.98
CA GLU A 170 -11.42 -19.17 -29.87
C GLU A 170 -11.30 -20.03 -28.61
N TRP A 171 -11.83 -19.59 -27.46
CA TRP A 171 -11.84 -20.38 -26.22
C TRP A 171 -12.65 -21.67 -26.39
N LEU A 172 -13.85 -21.59 -26.96
CA LEU A 172 -14.69 -22.77 -27.21
C LEU A 172 -14.02 -23.76 -28.17
N ALA A 173 -13.38 -23.25 -29.22
CA ALA A 173 -12.60 -24.06 -30.15
C ALA A 173 -11.37 -24.69 -29.48
N TYR A 174 -10.67 -23.96 -28.61
CA TYR A 174 -9.59 -24.50 -27.79
C TYR A 174 -10.11 -25.61 -26.87
N CYS A 175 -11.27 -25.47 -26.23
CA CYS A 175 -11.85 -26.49 -25.34
C CYS A 175 -12.11 -27.83 -26.02
N ILE A 176 -12.32 -27.87 -27.34
CA ILE A 176 -12.46 -29.13 -28.10
C ILE A 176 -11.14 -29.60 -28.74
N GLU A 177 -10.07 -28.81 -28.69
CA GLU A 177 -8.77 -29.19 -29.23
C GLU A 177 -8.21 -30.43 -28.50
N VAL A 178 -7.68 -31.37 -29.28
CA VAL A 178 -7.00 -32.54 -28.75
C VAL A 178 -5.57 -32.15 -28.38
N ILE A 179 -5.28 -32.19 -27.09
CA ILE A 179 -3.98 -31.78 -26.53
C ILE A 179 -3.08 -33.00 -26.43
N ASP A 180 -1.85 -32.91 -26.96
CA ASP A 180 -0.84 -33.95 -26.75
C ASP A 180 -0.46 -33.99 -25.26
N PRO A 181 -0.61 -35.14 -24.56
CA PRO A 181 -0.21 -35.28 -23.16
C PRO A 181 1.26 -34.89 -22.90
N LYS A 182 2.14 -34.97 -23.90
CA LYS A 182 3.55 -34.54 -23.83
C LYS A 182 3.71 -33.04 -23.63
N TRP A 183 2.72 -32.23 -23.98
CA TRP A 183 2.75 -30.78 -23.73
C TRP A 183 2.54 -30.45 -22.25
N ILE A 184 2.00 -31.40 -21.47
CA ILE A 184 1.71 -31.25 -20.05
C ILE A 184 2.74 -32.02 -19.21
N ILE A 185 3.00 -33.28 -19.56
CA ILE A 185 3.87 -34.18 -18.81
C ILE A 185 5.27 -34.21 -19.42
N LYS A 186 6.26 -33.75 -18.66
CA LYS A 186 7.68 -33.72 -19.06
C LYS A 186 8.35 -35.09 -18.89
N ASN A 187 8.13 -35.71 -17.73
CA ASN A 187 8.65 -37.03 -17.43
C ASN A 187 7.73 -37.74 -16.46
N LYS A 188 7.59 -39.05 -16.65
CA LYS A 188 6.86 -39.94 -15.76
C LYS A 188 7.82 -41.08 -15.40
N GLN A 189 8.28 -41.10 -14.16
CA GLN A 189 9.17 -42.14 -13.65
C GLN A 189 8.45 -42.93 -12.57
N THR A 190 8.65 -44.24 -12.52
CA THR A 190 8.20 -45.07 -11.40
C THR A 190 9.41 -45.38 -10.54
N ASP A 191 9.34 -45.05 -9.25
CA ASP A 191 10.42 -45.39 -8.33
C ASP A 191 10.46 -46.88 -8.02
N SER A 192 11.54 -47.31 -7.37
CA SER A 192 11.74 -48.70 -6.93
C SER A 192 10.65 -49.20 -5.97
N SER A 193 9.82 -48.30 -5.43
CA SER A 193 8.71 -48.59 -4.51
C SER A 193 7.34 -48.60 -5.21
N GLY A 194 7.30 -48.41 -6.53
CA GLY A 194 6.07 -48.40 -7.33
C GLY A 194 5.31 -47.07 -7.33
N HIS A 195 5.84 -45.99 -6.75
CA HIS A 195 5.21 -44.68 -6.81
C HIS A 195 5.59 -43.95 -8.11
N GLU A 196 4.58 -43.39 -8.77
CA GLU A 196 4.78 -42.60 -9.97
C GLU A 196 5.14 -41.15 -9.62
N HIS A 197 6.32 -40.72 -10.05
CA HIS A 197 6.78 -39.34 -9.99
C HIS A 197 6.55 -38.70 -11.34
N ILE A 198 5.58 -37.79 -11.41
CA ILE A 198 5.24 -37.03 -12.60
C ILE A 198 5.85 -35.63 -12.48
N THR A 199 6.64 -35.26 -13.48
CA THR A 199 7.14 -33.89 -13.64
C THR A 199 6.38 -33.22 -14.77
N TYR A 200 5.91 -32.02 -14.53
CA TYR A 200 5.13 -31.24 -15.50
C TYR A 200 6.02 -30.26 -16.26
N HIS A 201 5.62 -29.91 -17.47
CA HIS A 201 6.21 -28.78 -18.18
C HIS A 201 5.76 -27.45 -17.55
N ARG A 202 6.58 -26.41 -17.76
CA ARG A 202 6.19 -25.03 -17.46
C ARG A 202 4.92 -24.65 -18.23
N ILE A 203 4.12 -23.76 -17.66
CA ILE A 203 2.86 -23.36 -18.29
C ILE A 203 3.06 -22.59 -19.60
N ASP A 204 4.15 -21.84 -19.73
CA ASP A 204 4.51 -21.13 -20.97
C ASP A 204 4.88 -22.12 -22.09
N PHE A 205 5.54 -23.24 -21.77
CA PHE A 205 5.77 -24.32 -22.73
C PHE A 205 4.44 -24.90 -23.25
N TYR A 206 3.50 -25.21 -22.35
CA TYR A 206 2.18 -25.69 -22.73
C TYR A 206 1.48 -24.72 -23.70
N TRP A 207 1.39 -23.44 -23.32
CA TRP A 207 0.70 -22.43 -24.12
C TRP A 207 1.41 -22.11 -25.43
N ASN A 208 2.75 -22.14 -25.47
CA ASN A 208 3.49 -21.97 -26.72
C ASN A 208 3.12 -23.02 -27.77
N ASN A 209 2.94 -24.28 -27.37
CA ASN A 209 2.47 -25.32 -28.30
C ASN A 209 1.06 -25.03 -28.82
N ILE A 210 0.17 -24.43 -28.01
CA ILE A 210 -1.17 -24.00 -28.46
C ILE A 210 -1.09 -22.85 -29.45
N PHE A 211 -0.18 -21.90 -29.22
CA PHE A 211 0.00 -20.73 -30.09
C PHE A 211 0.54 -21.12 -31.47
N GLU A 212 1.28 -22.21 -31.57
CA GLU A 212 1.82 -22.76 -32.82
C GLU A 212 0.78 -23.50 -33.66
N ILE A 213 -0.42 -23.78 -33.12
CA ILE A 213 -1.49 -24.42 -33.89
C ILE A 213 -1.96 -23.46 -34.98
N THR A 214 -1.88 -23.93 -36.22
CA THR A 214 -2.29 -23.18 -37.41
C THR A 214 -3.51 -23.78 -38.07
N THR A 215 -4.27 -22.92 -38.75
CA THR A 215 -5.34 -23.31 -39.66
C THR A 215 -4.75 -23.92 -40.94
N THR A 216 -5.59 -24.54 -41.78
CA THR A 216 -5.18 -25.09 -43.09
C THR A 216 -4.49 -24.08 -44.00
N ASN A 217 -4.71 -22.79 -43.76
CA ASN A 217 -4.16 -21.69 -44.55
C ASN A 217 -2.86 -21.12 -43.93
N GLY A 218 -2.27 -21.81 -42.95
CA GLY A 218 -1.04 -21.40 -42.27
C GLY A 218 -1.16 -20.21 -41.32
N ARG A 219 -2.38 -19.72 -41.06
CA ARG A 219 -2.62 -18.63 -40.09
C ARG A 219 -2.77 -19.18 -38.67
N PRO A 220 -2.37 -18.43 -37.62
CA PRO A 220 -2.61 -18.83 -36.23
C PRO A 220 -4.08 -19.15 -36.00
N LYS A 221 -4.36 -20.28 -35.33
CA LYS A 221 -5.73 -20.72 -35.04
C LYS A 221 -6.38 -19.90 -33.92
N TYR A 222 -5.58 -19.40 -32.98
CA TYR A 222 -6.03 -18.71 -31.76
C TYR A 222 -5.34 -17.34 -31.55
N PRO A 223 -5.43 -16.39 -32.50
CA PRO A 223 -4.69 -15.13 -32.43
C PRO A 223 -5.08 -14.26 -31.22
N VAL A 224 -6.36 -14.13 -30.90
CA VAL A 224 -6.82 -13.27 -29.80
C VAL A 224 -6.51 -13.89 -28.44
N LEU A 225 -6.73 -15.20 -28.30
CA LEU A 225 -6.35 -15.96 -27.12
C LEU A 225 -4.83 -15.87 -26.92
N THR A 226 -4.02 -16.07 -27.96
CA THR A 226 -2.56 -15.93 -27.85
C THR A 226 -2.14 -14.57 -27.32
N LYS A 227 -2.73 -13.49 -27.85
CA LYS A 227 -2.49 -12.12 -27.38
C LYS A 227 -2.82 -11.97 -25.90
N LEU A 228 -3.98 -12.48 -25.47
CA LEU A 228 -4.40 -12.43 -24.07
C LEU A 228 -3.47 -13.20 -23.13
N ILE A 229 -3.24 -14.48 -23.42
CA ILE A 229 -2.48 -15.37 -22.54
C ILE A 229 -1.03 -14.90 -22.39
N LYS A 230 -0.38 -14.45 -23.47
CA LYS A 230 0.99 -13.91 -23.39
C LYS A 230 1.09 -12.73 -22.42
N ASN A 231 0.12 -11.81 -22.45
CA ASN A 231 0.13 -10.65 -21.55
C ASN A 231 -0.12 -11.06 -20.10
N ILE A 232 -0.97 -12.05 -19.85
CA ILE A 232 -1.22 -12.54 -18.49
C ILE A 232 -0.01 -13.29 -17.93
N LEU A 233 0.65 -14.13 -18.73
CA LEU A 233 1.80 -14.92 -18.26
C LEU A 233 3.04 -14.05 -17.95
N ILE A 234 3.04 -12.76 -18.32
CA ILE A 234 4.06 -11.79 -17.93
C ILE A 234 3.83 -11.25 -16.51
N ILE A 235 2.61 -11.38 -15.98
CA ILE A 235 2.30 -10.94 -14.62
C ILE A 235 3.08 -11.82 -13.63
N SER A 236 3.96 -11.19 -12.86
CA SER A 236 4.75 -11.91 -11.86
C SER A 236 3.82 -12.43 -10.75
N HIS A 237 4.00 -13.70 -10.40
CA HIS A 237 3.22 -14.36 -9.36
C HIS A 237 3.84 -14.20 -7.96
N GLY A 238 5.09 -13.72 -7.88
CA GLY A 238 5.84 -13.64 -6.65
C GLY A 238 6.99 -12.63 -6.70
N ASN A 239 7.85 -12.66 -5.69
CA ASN A 239 8.86 -11.62 -5.48
C ASN A 239 10.20 -11.89 -6.18
N ALA A 240 10.39 -13.08 -6.77
CA ALA A 240 11.67 -13.52 -7.31
C ALA A 240 12.28 -12.53 -8.33
N ASP A 241 11.45 -11.97 -9.22
CA ASP A 241 11.92 -11.02 -10.24
C ASP A 241 12.40 -9.70 -9.64
N VAL A 242 11.71 -9.24 -8.59
CA VAL A 242 12.04 -8.03 -7.84
C VAL A 242 13.30 -8.23 -7.02
N GLU A 243 13.41 -9.35 -6.29
CA GLU A 243 14.59 -9.73 -5.50
C GLU A 243 15.84 -9.86 -6.39
N ARG A 244 15.71 -10.51 -7.55
CA ARG A 244 16.79 -10.58 -8.55
C ARG A 244 17.14 -9.18 -9.08
N GLY A 245 16.14 -8.33 -9.27
CA GLY A 245 16.29 -6.92 -9.60
C GLY A 245 17.20 -6.21 -8.60
N PHE A 246 16.91 -6.36 -7.30
CA PHE A 246 17.70 -5.76 -6.22
C PHE A 246 19.11 -6.33 -6.11
N SER A 247 19.30 -7.65 -6.22
CA SER A 247 20.65 -8.25 -6.18
C SER A 247 21.55 -7.74 -7.32
N ILE A 248 20.99 -7.56 -8.52
CA ILE A 248 21.74 -6.95 -9.62
C ILE A 248 22.04 -5.47 -9.31
N ASN A 249 21.09 -4.74 -8.70
CA ASN A 249 21.33 -3.34 -8.32
C ASN A 249 22.40 -3.22 -7.22
N GLU A 250 22.43 -4.12 -6.25
CA GLU A 250 23.47 -4.18 -5.21
C GLU A 250 24.87 -4.35 -5.84
N ASN A 251 24.99 -5.21 -6.84
CA ASN A 251 26.23 -5.37 -7.61
C ASN A 251 26.62 -4.09 -8.39
N ILE A 252 25.65 -3.28 -8.84
CA ILE A 252 25.89 -2.02 -9.56
C ILE A 252 26.27 -0.88 -8.60
N ILE A 253 25.60 -0.77 -7.45
CA ILE A 253 25.74 0.31 -6.44
C ILE A 253 26.89 0.02 -5.46
N SER A 254 27.84 -0.86 -5.83
CA SER A 254 29.02 -1.28 -5.04
C SER A 254 29.59 -0.18 -4.12
N SER A 255 30.27 -0.52 -3.02
CA SER A 255 30.78 0.46 -2.04
C SER A 255 31.60 1.62 -2.61
N ASN A 256 32.24 1.44 -3.78
CA ASN A 256 32.98 2.47 -4.52
C ASN A 256 32.12 3.34 -5.46
N ARG A 257 30.82 3.05 -5.59
CA ARG A 257 29.79 3.70 -6.43
C ARG A 257 28.51 3.99 -5.62
N SER A 258 28.64 4.42 -4.38
CA SER A 258 27.52 4.70 -3.47
C SER A 258 26.75 6.00 -3.79
N LEU A 259 27.30 6.87 -4.64
CA LEU A 259 26.76 8.18 -5.00
C LEU A 259 26.21 8.22 -6.43
N LEU A 260 25.52 7.16 -6.87
CA LEU A 260 24.86 7.15 -8.19
C LEU A 260 23.47 7.77 -8.09
N SER A 261 23.16 8.68 -9.03
CA SER A 261 21.79 9.19 -9.20
C SER A 261 20.87 8.07 -9.71
N GLN A 262 19.55 8.21 -9.49
CA GLN A 262 18.56 7.26 -10.01
C GLN A 262 18.68 7.08 -11.54
N LEU A 263 18.93 8.18 -12.27
CA LEU A 263 19.17 8.16 -13.71
C LEU A 263 20.40 7.33 -14.09
N SER A 264 21.47 7.45 -13.30
CA SER A 264 22.71 6.69 -13.51
C SER A 264 22.49 5.19 -13.26
N ILE A 265 21.76 4.85 -12.19
CA ILE A 265 21.38 3.45 -11.88
C ILE A 265 20.53 2.87 -13.00
N ASN A 266 19.49 3.60 -13.45
CA ASN A 266 18.63 3.17 -14.55
C ASN A 266 19.45 2.95 -15.84
N SER A 267 20.35 3.88 -16.19
CA SER A 267 21.18 3.78 -17.39
C SER A 267 22.14 2.60 -17.35
N LEU A 268 22.80 2.38 -16.20
CA LEU A 268 23.66 1.21 -15.98
C LEU A 268 22.85 -0.08 -16.06
N ARG A 269 21.64 -0.09 -15.50
CA ARG A 269 20.76 -1.24 -15.54
C ARG A 269 20.30 -1.57 -16.96
N THR A 270 19.86 -0.56 -17.72
CA THR A 270 19.50 -0.71 -19.14
C THR A 270 20.67 -1.25 -19.95
N THR A 271 21.89 -0.75 -19.70
CA THR A 271 23.10 -1.24 -20.38
C THR A 271 23.36 -2.70 -20.04
N TYR A 272 23.31 -3.06 -18.74
CA TYR A 272 23.50 -4.43 -18.27
C TYR A 272 22.47 -5.39 -18.86
N ASP A 273 21.18 -5.04 -18.81
CA ASP A 273 20.10 -5.87 -19.33
C ASP A 273 20.18 -6.01 -20.86
N THR A 274 20.58 -4.96 -21.57
CA THR A 274 20.80 -5.02 -23.04
C THR A 274 21.92 -5.98 -23.40
N VAL A 275 23.04 -5.92 -22.66
CA VAL A 275 24.17 -6.84 -22.83
C VAL A 275 23.71 -8.28 -22.54
N LYS A 276 23.00 -8.50 -21.44
CA LYS A 276 22.54 -9.82 -21.00
C LYS A 276 21.51 -10.45 -21.94
N ASN A 277 20.54 -9.67 -22.40
CA ASN A 277 19.42 -10.12 -23.24
C ASN A 277 19.79 -10.29 -24.71
N SER A 278 21.01 -9.93 -25.11
CA SER A 278 21.56 -10.23 -26.44
C SER A 278 21.88 -11.73 -26.66
N ASN A 279 21.38 -12.61 -25.79
CA ASN A 279 21.41 -14.08 -25.88
C ASN A 279 22.81 -14.69 -26.07
N GLY A 280 23.71 -14.47 -25.09
CA GLY A 280 25.00 -15.18 -25.05
C GLY A 280 26.08 -14.61 -25.96
N VAL A 281 25.85 -13.44 -26.55
CA VAL A 281 26.91 -12.64 -27.15
C VAL A 281 27.86 -12.20 -26.03
N TYR A 282 29.07 -12.76 -26.02
CA TYR A 282 30.17 -12.16 -25.28
C TYR A 282 30.20 -10.66 -25.55
N SER A 283 30.56 -9.84 -24.57
CA SER A 283 30.57 -8.37 -24.67
C SER A 283 31.23 -7.83 -25.95
N HIS A 284 32.15 -8.60 -26.57
CA HIS A 284 32.81 -8.28 -27.83
C HIS A 284 31.95 -8.40 -29.11
N ASN A 285 30.77 -9.04 -29.13
CA ASN A 285 29.89 -9.05 -30.33
C ASN A 285 28.73 -8.05 -30.25
N ILE A 286 28.72 -7.15 -29.26
CA ILE A 286 27.74 -6.06 -29.22
C ILE A 286 28.17 -5.02 -30.26
N PRO A 287 27.36 -4.77 -31.31
CA PRO A 287 27.72 -3.82 -32.35
C PRO A 287 27.80 -2.40 -31.78
N ILE A 288 28.98 -1.79 -31.88
CA ILE A 288 29.19 -0.40 -31.48
C ILE A 288 28.78 0.50 -32.65
N HIS A 289 27.55 1.00 -32.60
CA HIS A 289 27.04 1.95 -33.59
C HIS A 289 27.65 3.35 -33.40
N LYS A 290 27.71 4.14 -34.49
CA LYS A 290 28.21 5.52 -34.46
C LYS A 290 27.46 6.41 -33.46
N GLU A 291 26.19 6.13 -33.24
CA GLU A 291 25.34 6.83 -32.27
C GLU A 291 25.82 6.58 -30.83
N LEU A 292 26.20 5.35 -30.50
CA LEU A 292 26.73 5.00 -29.18
C LEU A 292 28.06 5.72 -28.91
N ILE A 293 28.92 5.83 -29.94
CA ILE A 293 30.19 6.57 -29.86
C ILE A 293 29.93 8.06 -29.61
N LYS A 294 29.00 8.67 -30.37
CA LYS A 294 28.61 10.08 -30.18
C LYS A 294 28.02 10.33 -28.79
N ALA A 295 27.17 9.42 -28.30
CA ALA A 295 26.59 9.51 -26.97
C ALA A 295 27.68 9.44 -25.88
N ALA A 296 28.65 8.52 -26.01
CA ALA A 296 29.78 8.41 -25.10
C ALA A 296 30.65 9.68 -25.10
N GLN A 297 30.95 10.23 -26.27
CA GLN A 297 31.73 11.47 -26.41
C GLN A 297 31.02 12.69 -25.79
N SER A 298 29.69 12.71 -25.83
CA SER A 298 28.88 13.82 -25.30
C SER A 298 28.55 13.68 -23.81
N SER A 299 28.83 12.52 -23.20
CA SER A 299 28.44 12.19 -21.82
C SER A 299 28.91 13.20 -20.77
N PHE A 300 30.15 13.71 -20.90
CA PHE A 300 30.68 14.72 -19.97
C PHE A 300 29.94 16.06 -20.08
N SER A 301 29.52 16.44 -21.30
CA SER A 301 28.71 17.65 -21.50
C SER A 301 27.35 17.51 -20.82
N PHE A 302 26.67 16.37 -21.04
CA PHE A 302 25.39 16.08 -20.38
C PHE A 302 25.50 16.05 -18.85
N PHE A 303 26.58 15.46 -18.32
CA PHE A 303 26.81 15.44 -16.88
C PHE A 303 26.93 16.85 -16.28
N ASN A 304 27.66 17.75 -16.94
CA ASN A 304 27.80 19.13 -16.47
C ASN A 304 26.48 19.92 -16.56
N GLU A 305 25.69 19.67 -17.61
CA GLU A 305 24.36 20.24 -17.76
C GLU A 305 23.43 19.76 -16.63
N GLU A 306 23.38 18.45 -16.36
CA GLU A 306 22.59 17.87 -15.27
C GLU A 306 23.02 18.43 -13.91
N LEU A 307 24.33 18.56 -13.66
CA LEU A 307 24.87 19.14 -12.42
C LEU A 307 24.43 20.60 -12.25
N SER A 308 24.34 21.37 -13.34
CA SER A 308 23.87 22.76 -13.30
C SER A 308 22.37 22.84 -12.95
N ILE A 309 21.57 21.92 -13.48
CA ILE A 309 20.14 21.82 -13.19
C ILE A 309 19.92 21.42 -11.73
N ILE A 310 20.66 20.43 -11.22
CA ILE A 310 20.58 19.98 -9.83
C ILE A 310 20.90 21.13 -8.87
N LYS A 311 22.01 21.85 -9.09
CA LYS A 311 22.39 23.00 -8.27
C LYS A 311 21.32 24.10 -8.28
N ALA A 312 20.73 24.38 -9.45
CA ALA A 312 19.66 25.37 -9.57
C ALA A 312 18.38 24.93 -8.82
N ALA A 313 18.06 23.64 -8.83
CA ALA A 313 16.91 23.10 -8.11
C ALA A 313 17.13 23.12 -6.58
N GLU A 314 18.32 22.74 -6.10
CA GLU A 314 18.67 22.82 -4.67
C GLU A 314 18.59 24.26 -4.15
N GLU A 315 19.08 25.22 -4.92
CA GLU A 315 19.00 26.64 -4.59
C GLU A 315 17.54 27.13 -4.49
N ARG A 316 16.65 26.66 -5.38
CA ARG A 316 15.21 26.97 -5.31
C ARG A 316 14.56 26.37 -4.06
N ILE A 317 14.83 25.10 -3.77
CA ILE A 317 14.29 24.43 -2.57
C ILE A 317 14.78 25.13 -1.30
N ARG A 318 16.05 25.58 -1.26
CA ARG A 318 16.58 26.34 -0.12
C ARG A 318 15.82 27.65 0.07
N LYS A 319 15.61 28.41 -1.00
CA LYS A 319 14.83 29.66 -0.95
C LYS A 319 13.39 29.44 -0.51
N GLU A 320 12.71 28.41 -1.03
CA GLU A 320 11.35 28.07 -0.62
C GLU A 320 11.27 27.67 0.87
N LYS A 321 12.29 26.99 1.39
CA LYS A 321 12.37 26.68 2.83
C LYS A 321 12.56 27.95 3.67
N GLU A 322 13.48 28.81 3.27
CA GLU A 322 13.72 30.10 3.95
C GLU A 322 12.47 30.98 3.94
N GLU A 323 11.74 31.03 2.82
CA GLU A 323 10.47 31.75 2.70
C GLU A 323 9.39 31.16 3.61
N LYS A 324 9.25 29.84 3.68
CA LYS A 324 8.30 29.17 4.58
C LYS A 324 8.62 29.39 6.06
N GLU A 325 9.90 29.33 6.43
CA GLU A 325 10.33 29.61 7.81
C GLU A 325 10.07 31.07 8.19
N ASN A 326 10.35 32.02 7.30
CA ASN A 326 10.05 33.43 7.53
C ASN A 326 8.54 33.69 7.63
N ALA A 327 7.73 33.09 6.75
CA ALA A 327 6.28 33.19 6.83
C ALA A 327 5.73 32.60 8.15
N SER A 328 6.30 31.49 8.63
CA SER A 328 5.91 30.89 9.90
C SER A 328 6.24 31.78 11.10
N LYS A 329 7.38 32.49 11.08
CA LYS A 329 7.74 33.45 12.13
C LYS A 329 6.78 34.63 12.16
N ILE A 330 6.49 35.22 11.00
CA ILE A 330 5.53 36.32 10.87
C ILE A 330 4.15 35.87 11.36
N TYR A 331 3.72 34.65 11.03
CA TYR A 331 2.44 34.12 11.49
C TYR A 331 2.38 33.98 13.03
N GLN A 332 3.47 33.54 13.67
CA GLN A 332 3.56 33.49 15.13
C GLN A 332 3.50 34.88 15.76
N GLU A 333 4.22 35.86 15.21
CA GLU A 333 4.19 37.25 15.70
C GLU A 333 2.78 37.87 15.60
N VAL A 334 2.05 37.61 14.51
CA VAL A 334 0.67 38.07 14.35
C VAL A 334 -0.27 37.41 15.36
N LEU A 335 -0.09 36.12 15.63
CA LEU A 335 -0.90 35.39 16.61
C LEU A 335 -0.70 35.94 18.04
N GLU A 336 0.54 36.22 18.42
CA GLU A 336 0.87 36.85 19.72
C GLU A 336 0.22 38.24 19.84
N GLN A 337 0.28 39.05 18.78
CA GLN A 337 -0.38 40.36 18.77
C GLN A 337 -1.91 40.24 18.89
N GLU A 338 -2.53 39.25 18.25
CA GLU A 338 -3.97 39.01 18.34
C GLU A 338 -4.40 38.61 19.76
N GLU A 339 -3.60 37.77 20.43
CA GLU A 339 -3.83 37.40 21.83
C GLU A 339 -3.72 38.60 22.78
N GLU A 340 -2.71 39.46 22.60
CA GLU A 340 -2.57 40.71 23.38
C GLU A 340 -3.76 41.66 23.18
N LEU A 341 -4.22 41.80 21.93
CA LEU A 341 -5.35 42.66 21.59
C LEU A 341 -6.65 42.12 22.19
N LEU A 342 -6.85 40.81 22.18
CA LEU A 342 -8.00 40.15 22.82
C LEU A 342 -8.00 40.34 24.35
N MET A 343 -6.82 40.25 24.99
CA MET A 343 -6.69 40.52 26.42
C MET A 343 -7.04 41.96 26.75
N THR A 344 -6.51 42.91 25.97
CA THR A 344 -6.81 44.33 26.11
C THR A 344 -8.31 44.60 25.93
N GLN A 345 -8.96 43.94 24.96
CA GLN A 345 -10.40 44.08 24.73
C GLN A 345 -11.22 43.58 25.92
N LYS A 346 -10.84 42.44 26.53
CA LYS A 346 -11.52 41.91 27.73
C LYS A 346 -11.40 42.85 28.92
N ASP A 347 -10.23 43.43 29.13
CA ASP A 347 -10.02 44.41 30.20
C ASP A 347 -10.88 45.66 29.97
N LEU A 348 -10.95 46.14 28.73
CA LEU A 348 -11.81 47.27 28.36
C LEU A 348 -13.30 46.94 28.60
N GLN A 349 -13.75 45.74 28.24
CA GLN A 349 -15.12 45.28 28.48
C GLN A 349 -15.43 45.21 29.98
N LYS A 350 -14.50 44.72 30.80
CA LYS A 350 -14.66 44.68 32.25
C LYS A 350 -14.78 46.09 32.83
N GLN A 351 -13.93 47.01 32.39
CA GLN A 351 -14.02 48.43 32.79
C GLN A 351 -15.36 49.06 32.38
N GLN A 352 -15.86 48.75 31.19
CA GLN A 352 -17.20 49.19 30.75
C GLN A 352 -18.33 48.60 31.61
N GLN A 353 -18.25 47.32 31.97
CA GLN A 353 -19.24 46.68 32.84
C GLN A 353 -19.24 47.31 34.24
N GLU A 354 -18.06 47.57 34.82
CA GLU A 354 -17.93 48.26 36.10
C GLU A 354 -18.49 49.68 36.04
N ALA A 355 -18.21 50.42 34.96
CA ALA A 355 -18.77 51.75 34.76
C ALA A 355 -20.30 51.71 34.63
N ASN A 356 -20.84 50.75 33.88
CA ASN A 356 -22.30 50.54 33.74
C ASN A 356 -22.98 50.17 35.05
N LEU A 357 -22.33 49.39 35.92
CA LEU A 357 -22.85 49.07 37.26
C LEU A 357 -22.92 50.33 38.15
N ILE A 358 -21.92 51.20 38.08
CA ILE A 358 -21.91 52.49 38.80
C ILE A 358 -23.05 53.39 38.30
N ILE A 359 -23.24 53.46 36.98
CA ILE A 359 -24.35 54.22 36.36
C ILE A 359 -25.70 53.63 36.80
N ALA A 360 -25.84 52.31 36.82
CA ALA A 360 -27.06 51.63 37.24
C ALA A 360 -27.38 51.88 38.72
N ASP A 361 -26.41 51.73 39.63
CA ASP A 361 -26.57 52.04 41.06
C ASP A 361 -26.95 53.51 41.27
N GLY A 362 -26.25 54.42 40.59
CA GLY A 362 -26.57 55.85 40.61
C GLY A 362 -28.00 56.13 40.12
N SER A 363 -28.43 55.49 39.05
CA SER A 363 -29.78 55.64 38.49
C SER A 363 -30.88 55.09 39.42
N ALA A 364 -30.64 53.97 40.10
CA ALA A 364 -31.58 53.38 41.06
C ALA A 364 -31.73 54.26 42.31
N ARG A 365 -30.61 54.80 42.82
CA ARG A 365 -30.60 55.76 43.93
C ARG A 365 -31.33 57.04 43.56
N LEU A 366 -31.13 57.55 42.35
CA LEU A 366 -31.83 58.72 41.83
C LEU A 366 -33.35 58.49 41.80
N GLN A 367 -33.82 57.34 41.30
CA GLN A 367 -35.25 57.01 41.27
C GLN A 367 -35.87 56.92 42.67
N LEU A 368 -35.14 56.36 43.65
CA LEU A 368 -35.61 56.27 45.04
C LEU A 368 -35.62 57.64 45.73
N ALA A 369 -34.61 58.47 45.50
CA ALA A 369 -34.50 59.82 46.06
C ALA A 369 -35.61 60.75 45.51
N ILE A 370 -35.93 60.64 44.21
CA ILE A 370 -37.05 61.36 43.59
C ILE A 370 -38.39 60.97 44.23
N LYS A 371 -38.61 59.67 44.54
CA LYS A 371 -39.83 59.21 45.23
C LYS A 371 -39.93 59.71 46.67
N LYS A 372 -38.80 59.92 47.36
CA LYS A 372 -38.75 60.41 48.75
C LYS A 372 -38.68 61.93 48.90
N LYS A 373 -38.52 62.68 47.80
CA LYS A 373 -38.31 64.15 47.78
C LYS A 373 -37.11 64.63 48.60
N ASP A 374 -36.03 63.84 48.65
CA ASP A 374 -34.79 64.22 49.31
C ASP A 374 -33.82 64.87 48.31
N SER A 375 -33.60 66.18 48.45
CA SER A 375 -32.78 66.97 47.52
C SER A 375 -31.29 66.64 47.58
N LEU A 376 -30.79 66.18 48.73
CA LEU A 376 -29.36 65.95 48.94
C LEU A 376 -28.92 64.61 48.33
N ASP A 377 -29.81 63.62 48.38
CA ASP A 377 -29.57 62.30 47.76
C ASP A 377 -29.74 62.32 46.23
N ILE A 378 -30.52 63.25 45.68
CA ILE A 378 -30.59 63.49 44.22
C ILE A 378 -29.25 64.00 43.68
N GLU A 379 -28.61 64.95 44.38
CA GLU A 379 -27.32 65.49 43.99
C GLU A 379 -26.21 64.42 44.04
N ARG A 380 -26.18 63.62 45.12
CA ARG A 380 -25.24 62.50 45.27
C ARG A 380 -25.41 61.43 44.19
N ALA A 381 -26.63 61.08 43.83
CA ALA A 381 -26.91 60.13 42.77
C ALA A 381 -26.49 60.65 41.38
N THR A 382 -26.65 61.95 41.13
CA THR A 382 -26.25 62.60 39.87
C THR A 382 -24.71 62.66 39.73
N ILE A 383 -23.99 62.93 40.82
CA ILE A 383 -22.52 62.86 40.85
C ILE A 383 -22.03 61.43 40.58
N LEU A 384 -22.71 60.42 41.12
CA LEU A 384 -22.37 59.00 40.90
C LEU A 384 -22.52 58.60 39.42
N ILE A 385 -23.61 59.01 38.78
CA ILE A 385 -23.86 58.79 37.34
C ILE A 385 -22.81 59.54 36.50
N GLY A 386 -22.47 60.78 36.87
CA GLY A 386 -21.42 61.56 36.20
C GLY A 386 -20.03 60.90 36.32
N GLY A 387 -19.70 60.33 37.48
CA GLY A 387 -18.47 59.57 37.68
C GLY A 387 -18.42 58.27 36.86
N GLY A 388 -19.56 57.59 36.69
CA GLY A 388 -19.68 56.45 35.80
C GLY A 388 -19.54 56.83 34.31
N ASN A 389 -20.20 57.89 33.87
CA ASN A 389 -20.09 58.38 32.48
C ASN A 389 -18.68 58.84 32.11
N ASN A 390 -17.98 59.51 33.03
CA ASN A 390 -16.57 59.89 32.80
C ASN A 390 -15.63 58.67 32.69
N LYS A 391 -15.98 57.53 33.29
CA LYS A 391 -15.25 56.26 33.10
C LYS A 391 -15.60 55.57 31.77
N THR A 392 -16.74 55.88 31.15
CA THR A 392 -17.11 55.35 29.81
C THR A 392 -16.59 56.19 28.65
N ILE A 393 -16.25 57.47 28.88
CA ILE A 393 -15.63 58.33 27.88
C ILE A 393 -14.14 58.00 27.83
N PHE A 394 -13.79 57.03 27.01
CA PHE A 394 -12.40 56.82 26.63
C PHE A 394 -11.99 57.96 25.67
N PRO A 395 -10.79 58.56 25.79
CA PRO A 395 -10.30 59.49 24.79
C PRO A 395 -10.27 58.76 23.44
N ASN A 396 -10.78 59.40 22.38
CA ASN A 396 -10.62 58.95 21.00
C ASN A 396 -9.12 58.80 20.68
N GLN A 397 -8.53 57.66 20.99
CA GLN A 397 -7.43 57.13 20.22
C GLN A 397 -8.06 56.31 19.12
N THR A 398 -8.35 56.98 18.01
CA THR A 398 -8.27 56.35 16.69
C THR A 398 -6.86 55.78 16.55
N VAL A 399 -6.62 54.59 17.11
CA VAL A 399 -5.53 53.74 16.67
C VAL A 399 -5.94 53.33 15.26
N GLY A 400 -5.19 53.85 14.28
CA GLY A 400 -5.50 53.74 12.86
C GLY A 400 -5.71 52.30 12.45
N MET A 401 -6.99 51.91 12.34
CA MET A 401 -7.41 50.63 11.74
C MET A 401 -7.17 50.61 10.22
N ASN A 402 -6.59 51.67 9.65
CA ASN A 402 -6.38 51.84 8.22
C ASN A 402 -4.96 51.50 7.71
N ASP A 403 -3.95 51.29 8.57
CA ASP A 403 -2.58 51.05 8.07
C ASP A 403 -2.10 49.59 8.19
N CYS A 404 -2.77 48.72 8.96
CA CYS A 404 -2.41 47.28 9.00
C CYS A 404 -3.03 46.46 7.86
N LEU A 405 -4.02 46.98 7.12
CA LEU A 405 -4.63 46.30 5.97
C LEU A 405 -3.95 46.62 4.63
N LEU A 406 -2.93 47.51 4.61
CA LEU A 406 -2.25 47.92 3.38
C LEU A 406 -0.91 47.21 3.10
N LEU A 407 -0.44 46.32 3.97
CA LEU A 407 0.73 45.47 3.70
C LEU A 407 0.37 44.03 3.26
N ALA A 408 -0.92 43.73 3.13
CA ALA A 408 -1.39 42.53 2.44
C ALA A 408 -1.66 42.79 0.95
N ASN A 409 -0.73 43.42 0.23
CA ASN A 409 -0.65 43.26 -1.23
C ASN A 409 0.07 41.95 -1.55
N VAL A 410 -0.49 40.83 -1.05
CA VAL A 410 -0.29 39.53 -1.67
C VAL A 410 -1.44 39.40 -2.68
N PRO A 411 -1.15 39.32 -3.99
CA PRO A 411 -2.20 39.18 -4.99
C PRO A 411 -3.02 37.93 -4.67
N VAL A 412 -4.31 38.12 -4.37
CA VAL A 412 -5.32 37.06 -4.39
C VAL A 412 -5.55 36.71 -5.86
N SER A 413 -4.55 36.06 -6.46
CA SER A 413 -4.60 35.53 -7.81
C SER A 413 -3.67 34.33 -7.90
N ARG A 414 -4.29 33.15 -7.72
CA ARG A 414 -3.88 31.78 -8.08
C ARG A 414 -3.88 30.80 -6.90
N LEU A 415 -5.05 30.60 -6.31
CA LEU A 415 -5.53 29.25 -6.04
C LEU A 415 -6.89 29.14 -6.73
N THR A 416 -6.86 28.61 -7.95
CA THR A 416 -8.03 28.40 -8.79
C THR A 416 -8.81 27.15 -8.35
N PRO A 417 -10.14 27.09 -8.55
CA PRO A 417 -11.04 25.96 -8.28
C PRO A 417 -10.74 24.61 -8.99
N HIS A 418 -9.51 24.37 -9.43
CA HIS A 418 -9.09 23.12 -10.05
C HIS A 418 -8.88 21.97 -9.04
N GLU A 419 -8.83 22.29 -7.74
CA GLU A 419 -8.72 21.32 -6.64
C GLU A 419 -10.08 20.89 -6.09
N ILE A 420 -11.18 21.50 -6.54
CA ILE A 420 -12.55 21.14 -6.15
C ILE A 420 -13.24 20.24 -7.20
N VAL A 421 -12.65 20.04 -8.38
CA VAL A 421 -13.22 19.18 -9.46
C VAL A 421 -12.38 17.93 -9.82
N GLN A 422 -11.18 17.74 -9.26
CA GLN A 422 -10.44 16.45 -9.43
C GLN A 422 -10.75 15.40 -8.34
N ARG A 423 -11.82 15.59 -7.58
CA ARG A 423 -12.50 14.54 -6.78
C ARG A 423 -13.68 13.87 -7.49
N GLN A 424 -13.69 13.91 -8.82
CA GLN A 424 -14.54 13.08 -9.65
C GLN A 424 -13.70 12.56 -10.82
N HIS A 425 -12.88 11.54 -10.59
CA HIS A 425 -12.43 10.48 -11.52
C HIS A 425 -11.40 9.65 -10.75
N GLY A 426 -11.90 8.78 -9.87
CA GLY A 426 -11.09 7.70 -9.32
C GLY A 426 -11.13 6.53 -10.29
N VAL A 427 -10.02 6.23 -10.96
CA VAL A 427 -9.61 4.88 -11.35
C VAL A 427 -8.09 4.92 -11.58
N TYR A 428 -7.40 3.84 -11.20
CA TYR A 428 -5.98 3.51 -11.46
C TYR A 428 -4.91 4.21 -10.61
N THR A 429 -4.68 3.68 -9.40
CA THR A 429 -3.35 3.37 -8.85
C THR A 429 -3.48 2.55 -7.54
N SER A 430 -4.19 1.42 -7.56
CA SER A 430 -4.25 0.49 -6.41
C SER A 430 -3.36 -0.74 -6.56
N ASP A 431 -2.91 -1.06 -7.78
CA ASP A 431 -2.43 -2.42 -8.06
C ASP A 431 -0.91 -2.57 -8.01
N VAL A 432 -0.16 -1.48 -7.83
CA VAL A 432 1.31 -1.52 -7.69
C VAL A 432 1.76 -1.45 -6.21
N PHE A 433 0.92 -0.95 -5.31
CA PHE A 433 1.25 -0.82 -3.88
C PHE A 433 1.09 -2.10 -3.06
N ILE A 434 0.38 -3.10 -3.59
CA ILE A 434 0.17 -4.40 -2.91
C ILE A 434 1.50 -5.16 -2.79
N ASN A 435 2.41 -5.03 -3.77
CA ASN A 435 3.71 -5.68 -3.73
C ASN A 435 4.68 -5.07 -2.70
N MET A 436 4.65 -3.75 -2.45
CA MET A 436 5.56 -3.13 -1.47
C MET A 436 5.22 -3.45 -0.01
N ASN A 437 3.94 -3.60 0.34
CA ASN A 437 3.54 -3.92 1.71
C ASN A 437 3.78 -5.40 2.07
N LEU A 438 3.68 -6.32 1.10
CA LEU A 438 4.14 -7.71 1.26
C LEU A 438 5.67 -7.78 1.41
N TYR A 439 6.40 -6.90 0.72
CA TYR A 439 7.87 -6.83 0.73
C TYR A 439 8.43 -6.40 2.10
N ASN A 440 7.91 -5.32 2.69
CA ASN A 440 8.42 -4.80 3.96
C ASN A 440 8.17 -5.76 5.15
N SER A 441 7.09 -6.54 5.14
CA SER A 441 6.80 -7.49 6.21
C SER A 441 7.44 -8.87 6.04
N MET A 442 7.81 -9.29 4.81
CA MET A 442 8.56 -10.54 4.60
C MET A 442 10.07 -10.38 4.80
N ALA A 443 10.63 -9.17 4.57
CA ALA A 443 12.01 -8.86 4.91
C ALA A 443 12.28 -8.96 6.44
N GLU A 444 11.29 -8.69 7.29
CA GLU A 444 11.39 -8.92 8.74
C GLU A 444 11.43 -10.41 9.12
N PHE A 445 10.90 -11.30 8.27
CA PHE A 445 10.95 -12.76 8.49
C PHE A 445 12.22 -13.40 7.93
N SER A 446 12.77 -12.90 6.82
CA SER A 446 14.04 -13.41 6.26
C SER A 446 15.27 -13.03 7.09
N LEU A 447 15.16 -12.03 7.98
CA LEU A 447 16.21 -11.67 8.94
C LEU A 447 16.32 -12.64 10.13
N PHE A 448 15.42 -13.65 10.23
CA PHE A 448 15.41 -14.68 11.27
C PHE A 448 15.68 -16.12 10.76
N SER A 449 15.98 -16.29 9.47
CA SER A 449 16.63 -17.49 8.90
C SER A 449 18.11 -17.24 8.69
#